data_AF-F2Q182-F1
#
_entry.id   AF-F2Q182-F1
#
_cell.length_a   1.000
_cell.length_b   1.000
_cell.length_c   1.000
_cell.angle_alpha   90.00
_cell.angle_beta   90.00
_cell.angle_gamma   90.00
#
_symmetry.space_group_name_H-M   'P 1'
#
loop_
_entity.id
_entity.type
_entity.pdbx_description
1 polymer ?
#
loop_
_entity_poly.entity_id
_entity_poly.type
_entity_poly.pdbx_seq_one_letter_code
_entity_poly.pdbx_strand_id
1 'polypeptide(L)'
;MSNPRQTQPPPPGTYTSSQAFVMAATAATRTKPEHLLSATQCICRILHENQIPFAIMGGFSLALRGGQRTVDSGRSDLGGSLGAPDDPESASEIVLINTLTGEQKYPVYPLLVSKLGAYFGRRKMSDFNDIMFIIHKYPLRVYDVREQLNREYRQAFVDALTKGTAPPQLLSSIKETLGIV
;
A
#
# COMPACT_ATOMS: atom_id res chain seq x y z
N MET A 1 -44.54 0.05 -21.18
CA MET A 1 -44.54 0.67 -19.84
C MET A 1 -43.69 -0.19 -18.92
N SER A 2 -42.47 0.22 -18.61
CA SER A 2 -41.53 -0.51 -17.75
C SER A 2 -41.92 -0.30 -16.28
N ASN A 3 -42.03 -1.38 -15.50
CA ASN A 3 -42.47 -1.32 -14.10
C ASN A 3 -41.38 -0.68 -13.21
N PRO A 4 -41.63 0.47 -12.54
CA PRO A 4 -40.63 1.17 -11.74
C PRO A 4 -40.22 0.45 -10.44
N ARG A 5 -40.79 -0.72 -10.15
CA ARG A 5 -40.45 -1.53 -8.96
C ARG A 5 -39.20 -2.41 -9.10
N GLN A 6 -38.54 -2.42 -10.26
CA GLN A 6 -37.19 -2.94 -10.39
C GLN A 6 -36.24 -1.77 -10.09
N THR A 7 -35.70 -1.64 -8.88
CA THR A 7 -34.28 -1.98 -8.64
C THR A 7 -33.94 -1.77 -7.16
N GLN A 8 -34.76 -2.30 -6.24
CA GLN A 8 -34.29 -2.37 -4.86
C GLN A 8 -33.24 -3.49 -4.78
N PRO A 9 -31.98 -3.20 -4.38
CA PRO A 9 -30.97 -4.24 -4.25
C PRO A 9 -31.46 -5.29 -3.24
N PRO A 10 -31.19 -6.58 -3.49
CA PRO A 10 -31.58 -7.65 -2.56
C PRO A 10 -31.04 -7.37 -1.15
N PRO A 11 -31.73 -7.84 -0.08
CA PRO A 11 -31.25 -7.68 1.29
C PRO A 11 -29.82 -8.24 1.47
N PRO A 12 -29.00 -7.64 2.35
CA PRO A 12 -27.69 -8.19 2.70
C PRO A 12 -27.77 -9.68 3.04
N GLY A 13 -26.85 -10.48 2.50
CA GLY A 13 -26.83 -11.95 2.70
C GLY A 13 -27.70 -12.75 1.71
N THR A 14 -28.39 -12.11 0.77
CA THR A 14 -29.23 -12.81 -0.23
C THR A 14 -28.68 -12.75 -1.67
N TYR A 15 -27.47 -12.20 -1.85
CA TYR A 15 -26.83 -12.11 -3.16
C TYR A 15 -26.38 -13.48 -3.67
N THR A 16 -26.69 -13.77 -4.93
CA THR A 16 -26.05 -14.90 -5.62
C THR A 16 -24.59 -14.55 -5.93
N SER A 17 -23.74 -15.56 -6.20
CA SER A 17 -22.34 -15.33 -6.57
C SER A 17 -22.17 -14.44 -7.79
N SER A 18 -23.07 -14.53 -8.78
CA SER A 18 -23.04 -13.67 -9.96
C SER A 18 -23.39 -12.22 -9.64
N GLN A 19 -24.40 -11.99 -8.79
CA GLN A 19 -24.77 -10.66 -8.32
C GLN A 19 -23.64 -10.03 -7.49
N ALA A 20 -23.01 -10.81 -6.60
CA ALA A 20 -21.87 -10.36 -5.83
C ALA A 20 -20.71 -9.94 -6.73
N PHE A 21 -20.43 -10.69 -7.82
CA PHE A 21 -19.40 -10.33 -8.79
C PHE A 21 -19.71 -9.02 -9.53
N VAL A 22 -20.95 -8.84 -10.00
CA VAL A 22 -21.39 -7.60 -10.68
C VAL A 22 -21.32 -6.41 -9.73
N MET A 23 -21.72 -6.58 -8.46
CA MET A 23 -21.61 -5.54 -7.44
C MET A 23 -20.16 -5.19 -7.14
N ALA A 24 -19.28 -6.18 -7.03
CA ALA A 24 -17.86 -5.96 -6.83
C ALA A 24 -17.23 -5.21 -8.02
N ALA A 25 -17.56 -5.59 -9.25
CA ALA A 25 -17.11 -4.89 -10.46
C ALA A 25 -17.64 -3.44 -10.53
N THR A 26 -18.91 -3.24 -10.20
CA THR A 26 -19.53 -1.90 -10.16
C THR A 26 -18.93 -1.04 -9.05
N ALA A 27 -18.69 -1.61 -7.87
CA ALA A 27 -18.00 -0.93 -6.79
C ALA A 27 -16.58 -0.55 -7.23
N ALA A 28 -15.82 -1.46 -7.83
CA ALA A 28 -14.47 -1.19 -8.30
C ALA A 28 -14.39 0.02 -9.26
N THR A 29 -15.39 0.22 -10.12
CA THR A 29 -15.44 1.36 -11.06
C THR A 29 -15.92 2.67 -10.44
N ARG A 30 -16.68 2.61 -9.34
CA ARG A 30 -17.28 3.77 -8.67
C ARG A 30 -16.60 4.15 -7.36
N THR A 31 -15.67 3.34 -6.89
CA THR A 31 -14.91 3.60 -5.67
C THR A 31 -14.02 4.81 -5.88
N LYS A 32 -14.28 5.85 -5.11
CA LYS A 32 -13.44 7.05 -5.03
C LYS A 32 -12.50 6.94 -3.83
N PRO A 33 -11.39 7.71 -3.79
CA PRO A 33 -10.48 7.73 -2.65
C PRO A 33 -11.19 7.99 -1.31
N GLU A 34 -12.21 8.84 -1.28
CA GLU A 34 -13.02 9.08 -0.07
C GLU A 34 -13.74 7.84 0.45
N HIS A 35 -14.16 6.92 -0.42
CA HIS A 35 -14.81 5.67 -0.02
C HIS A 35 -13.81 4.73 0.64
N LEU A 36 -12.58 4.63 0.11
CA LEU A 36 -11.51 3.83 0.71
C LEU A 36 -11.10 4.37 2.08
N LEU A 37 -11.00 5.70 2.21
CA LEU A 37 -10.70 6.33 3.49
C LEU A 37 -11.81 6.06 4.51
N SER A 38 -13.07 6.19 4.11
CA SER A 38 -14.23 5.94 4.99
C SER A 38 -14.30 4.48 5.43
N ALA A 39 -14.08 3.54 4.49
CA ALA A 39 -14.01 2.11 4.80
C ALA A 39 -12.86 1.80 5.76
N THR A 40 -11.69 2.39 5.53
CA THR A 40 -10.53 2.24 6.41
C THR A 40 -10.83 2.78 7.81
N GLN A 41 -11.39 3.97 7.94
CA GLN A 41 -11.79 4.55 9.22
C GLN A 41 -12.72 3.61 10.00
N CYS A 42 -13.72 3.04 9.31
CA CYS A 42 -14.65 2.09 9.90
C CYS A 42 -13.93 0.83 10.42
N ILE A 43 -13.06 0.22 9.60
CA ILE A 43 -12.29 -0.97 9.97
C ILE A 43 -11.34 -0.67 11.13
N CYS A 44 -10.58 0.43 11.07
CA CYS A 44 -9.66 0.83 12.12
C CYS A 44 -10.39 1.05 13.45
N ARG A 45 -11.56 1.69 13.42
CA ARG A 45 -12.39 1.86 14.62
C ARG A 45 -12.80 0.51 15.21
N ILE A 46 -13.31 -0.42 14.39
CA ILE A 46 -13.73 -1.75 14.86
C ILE A 46 -12.55 -2.49 15.50
N LEU A 47 -11.38 -2.52 14.84
CA LEU A 47 -10.20 -3.20 15.38
C LEU A 47 -9.73 -2.57 16.68
N HIS A 48 -9.71 -1.23 16.75
CA HIS A 48 -9.32 -0.49 17.95
C HIS A 48 -10.29 -0.74 19.12
N GLU A 49 -11.61 -0.67 18.88
CA GLU A 49 -12.64 -0.93 19.90
C GLU A 49 -12.57 -2.36 20.47
N ASN A 50 -12.04 -3.30 19.68
CA ASN A 50 -11.85 -4.70 20.09
C ASN A 50 -10.41 -5.01 20.54
N GLN A 51 -9.55 -3.99 20.70
CA GLN A 51 -8.15 -4.16 21.13
C GLN A 51 -7.37 -5.14 20.25
N ILE A 52 -7.66 -5.17 18.95
CA ILE A 52 -6.96 -6.03 17.98
C ILE A 52 -5.80 -5.22 17.40
N PRO A 53 -4.53 -5.63 17.61
CA PRO A 53 -3.38 -4.98 16.98
C PRO A 53 -3.48 -5.04 15.45
N PHE A 54 -3.26 -3.91 14.79
CA PHE A 54 -3.34 -3.85 13.32
C PHE A 54 -2.38 -2.81 12.72
N ALA A 55 -2.10 -2.99 11.43
CA ALA A 55 -1.37 -2.03 10.62
C ALA A 55 -1.95 -2.00 9.21
N ILE A 56 -2.02 -0.82 8.60
CA ILE A 56 -2.39 -0.69 7.20
C ILE A 56 -1.18 -1.06 6.34
N MET A 57 -1.39 -1.96 5.38
CA MET A 57 -0.34 -2.43 4.47
C MET A 57 -0.71 -2.22 2.99
N GLY A 58 0.27 -2.44 2.11
CA GLY A 58 0.04 -2.52 0.66
C GLY A 58 -0.16 -1.18 -0.04
N GLY A 59 -0.87 -1.18 -1.16
CA GLY A 59 -1.01 0.02 -2.01
C GLY A 59 -1.71 1.20 -1.31
N PHE A 60 -2.66 0.92 -0.43
CA PHE A 60 -3.38 1.97 0.29
C PHE A 60 -2.48 2.72 1.27
N SER A 61 -1.59 2.01 1.96
CA SER A 61 -0.60 2.65 2.84
C SER A 61 0.37 3.60 2.12
N LEU A 62 0.68 3.34 0.84
CA LEU A 62 1.43 4.28 0.00
C LEU A 62 0.59 5.51 -0.34
N ALA A 63 -0.69 5.31 -0.67
CA ALA A 63 -1.61 6.40 -0.97
C ALA A 63 -1.81 7.33 0.24
N LEU A 64 -1.92 6.77 1.46
CA LEU A 64 -1.98 7.55 2.71
C LEU A 64 -0.72 8.39 2.93
N ARG A 65 0.43 7.91 2.46
CA ARG A 65 1.69 8.65 2.44
C ARG A 65 1.82 9.59 1.23
N GLY A 66 0.75 9.86 0.48
CA GLY A 66 0.78 10.76 -0.69
C GLY A 66 1.47 10.19 -1.94
N GLY A 67 1.58 8.86 -2.04
CA GLY A 67 2.05 8.19 -3.25
C GLY A 67 1.08 8.43 -4.42
N GLN A 68 1.61 8.85 -5.57
CA GLN A 68 0.86 9.22 -6.77
C GLN A 68 0.36 8.03 -7.60
N ARG A 69 0.01 6.91 -6.97
CA ARG A 69 -0.64 5.84 -7.73
C ARG A 69 -2.00 6.36 -8.17
N THR A 70 -2.14 6.65 -9.47
CA THR A 70 -3.45 6.62 -10.11
C THR A 70 -4.00 5.24 -9.81
N VAL A 71 -5.13 5.21 -9.09
CA VAL A 71 -5.92 4.00 -8.89
C VAL A 71 -6.47 3.68 -10.26
N ASP A 72 -5.64 3.07 -11.12
CA ASP A 72 -6.05 2.73 -12.47
C ASP A 72 -7.06 1.58 -12.31
N SER A 73 -8.33 1.95 -12.43
CA SER A 73 -9.51 1.11 -12.24
C SER A 73 -9.42 -0.11 -13.14
N GLY A 74 -8.98 -1.25 -12.61
CA GLY A 74 -9.15 -2.52 -13.31
C GLY A 74 -8.22 -3.65 -12.90
N ARG A 75 -7.08 -3.36 -12.26
CA ARG A 75 -6.17 -4.43 -11.83
C ARG A 75 -5.81 -4.28 -10.36
N SER A 76 -6.65 -4.90 -9.53
CA SER A 76 -6.38 -5.15 -8.11
C SER A 76 -5.16 -6.07 -7.97
N ASP A 77 -3.95 -5.53 -8.16
CA ASP A 77 -2.67 -6.17 -7.81
C ASP A 77 -2.48 -6.17 -6.27
N LEU A 78 -3.55 -6.50 -5.52
CA LEU A 78 -3.58 -6.67 -4.06
C LEU A 78 -3.15 -8.09 -3.64
N GLY A 79 -2.95 -9.00 -4.59
CA GLY A 79 -2.71 -10.44 -4.35
C GLY A 79 -1.25 -10.85 -4.08
N GLY A 80 -0.46 -10.04 -3.38
CA GLY A 80 0.87 -10.46 -2.91
C GLY A 80 0.85 -10.73 -1.41
N SER A 81 1.37 -11.88 -0.96
CA SER A 81 1.65 -12.09 0.47
C SER A 81 2.66 -11.03 0.91
N LEU A 82 2.24 -10.08 1.74
CA LEU A 82 3.04 -8.90 2.09
C LEU A 82 4.06 -9.17 3.20
N GLY A 83 4.16 -10.39 3.72
CA GLY A 83 5.04 -10.72 4.85
C GLY A 83 4.65 -9.90 6.08
N ALA A 84 3.43 -10.12 6.57
CA ALA A 84 2.94 -9.46 7.77
C ALA A 84 3.89 -9.78 8.95
N PRO A 85 4.25 -8.80 9.78
CA PRO A 85 5.06 -9.03 10.98
C PRO A 85 4.25 -9.83 12.01
N ASP A 86 4.95 -10.53 12.89
CA ASP A 86 4.33 -11.20 14.05
C ASP A 86 3.74 -10.17 15.04
N ASP A 87 4.34 -8.99 15.12
CA ASP A 87 3.85 -7.85 15.89
C ASP A 87 3.72 -6.60 14.99
N PRO A 88 2.51 -6.28 14.51
CA PRO A 88 2.28 -5.13 13.64
C PRO A 88 2.42 -3.79 14.36
N GLU A 89 2.27 -3.71 15.68
CA GLU A 89 2.34 -2.42 16.39
C GLU A 89 3.78 -1.96 16.55
N SER A 90 4.68 -2.84 17.00
CA SER A 90 6.09 -2.47 17.20
C SER A 90 6.81 -2.14 15.89
N ALA A 91 6.36 -2.71 14.78
CA ALA A 91 6.91 -2.44 13.46
C ALA A 91 6.26 -1.25 12.76
N SER A 92 5.15 -0.69 13.27
CA SER A 92 4.40 0.34 12.55
C SER A 92 4.86 1.77 12.81
N GLU A 93 4.79 2.58 11.76
CA GLU A 93 4.89 4.03 11.83
C GLU A 93 3.48 4.63 11.93
N ILE A 94 3.29 5.65 12.78
CA ILE A 94 2.02 6.38 12.82
C ILE A 94 2.01 7.49 11.75
N VAL A 95 1.08 7.39 10.81
CA VAL A 95 0.81 8.44 9.82
C VAL A 95 -0.39 9.27 10.28
N LEU A 96 -0.22 10.60 10.28
CA LEU A 96 -1.28 11.57 10.57
C LEU A 96 -1.98 11.98 9.27
N ILE A 97 -3.31 11.89 9.25
CA ILE A 97 -4.11 12.24 8.08
C ILE A 97 -5.22 13.19 8.52
N ASN A 98 -5.26 14.36 7.89
CA ASN A 98 -6.36 15.29 8.05
C ASN A 98 -7.58 14.79 7.26
N THR A 99 -8.66 14.51 7.97
CA THR A 99 -9.94 14.08 7.40
C THR A 99 -11.01 15.11 7.72
N LEU A 100 -12.20 14.98 7.12
CA LEU A 100 -13.32 15.88 7.40
C LEU A 100 -13.76 15.85 8.88
N THR A 101 -13.43 14.77 9.60
CA THR A 101 -13.73 14.59 11.03
C THR A 101 -12.54 14.93 11.95
N GLY A 102 -11.46 15.50 11.39
CA GLY A 102 -10.26 15.87 12.11
C GLY A 102 -9.03 15.03 11.74
N GLU A 103 -7.93 15.26 12.46
CA GLU A 103 -6.69 14.51 12.30
C GLU A 103 -6.85 13.09 12.87
N GLN A 104 -6.46 12.09 12.07
CA GLN A 104 -6.54 10.67 12.41
C GLN A 104 -5.15 10.04 12.35
N LYS A 105 -4.90 9.10 13.28
CA LYS A 105 -3.64 8.36 13.41
C LYS A 105 -3.81 6.95 12.83
N TYR A 106 -2.96 6.58 11.88
CA TYR A 106 -2.96 5.23 11.32
C TYR A 106 -1.60 4.56 11.52
N PRO A 107 -1.55 3.37 12.15
CA PRO A 107 -0.34 2.56 12.14
C PRO A 107 -0.13 1.99 10.73
N VAL A 108 1.07 2.17 10.20
CA VAL A 108 1.43 1.79 8.85
C VAL A 108 2.75 1.05 8.84
N TYR A 109 2.74 -0.17 8.28
CA TYR A 109 3.90 -1.07 8.27
C TYR A 109 5.08 -0.53 7.42
N PRO A 110 6.35 -0.89 7.70
CA PRO A 110 7.52 -0.50 6.92
C PRO A 110 7.47 -1.15 5.55
N LEU A 111 6.95 -0.41 4.58
CA LEU A 111 6.69 -0.94 3.24
C LEU A 111 7.95 -1.38 2.50
N LEU A 112 9.11 -0.82 2.87
CA LEU A 112 10.35 -1.05 2.14
C LEU A 112 10.79 -2.51 2.17
N VAL A 113 10.64 -3.22 3.31
CA VAL A 113 11.00 -4.64 3.42
C VAL A 113 10.18 -5.47 2.45
N SER A 114 8.85 -5.34 2.53
CA SER A 114 7.89 -6.05 1.69
C SER A 114 8.10 -5.71 0.21
N LYS A 115 8.36 -4.44 -0.11
CA LYS A 115 8.55 -3.97 -1.49
C LYS A 115 9.86 -4.44 -2.10
N LEU A 116 10.96 -4.42 -1.35
CA LEU A 116 12.24 -4.97 -1.81
C LEU A 116 12.12 -6.46 -2.12
N GLY A 117 11.48 -7.24 -1.23
CA GLY A 117 11.24 -8.67 -1.49
C GLY A 117 10.33 -8.92 -2.71
N ALA A 118 9.24 -8.16 -2.83
CA ALA A 118 8.34 -8.24 -3.97
C ALA A 118 9.01 -7.88 -5.30
N TYR A 119 9.83 -6.82 -5.31
CA TYR A 119 10.62 -6.44 -6.49
C TYR A 119 11.67 -7.49 -6.82
N PHE A 120 12.38 -8.01 -5.82
CA PHE A 120 13.39 -9.04 -6.02
C PHE A 120 12.80 -10.28 -6.72
N GLY A 121 11.64 -10.76 -6.25
CA GLY A 121 10.98 -11.94 -6.80
C GLY A 121 10.29 -11.71 -8.16
N ARG A 122 9.73 -10.52 -8.41
CA ARG A 122 8.85 -10.29 -9.58
C ARG A 122 9.40 -9.32 -10.64
N ARG A 123 10.38 -8.49 -10.29
CA ARG A 123 10.98 -7.45 -11.14
C ARG A 123 9.97 -6.50 -11.80
N LYS A 124 8.83 -6.26 -11.15
CA LYS A 124 7.78 -5.35 -11.64
C LYS A 124 8.21 -3.90 -11.49
N MET A 125 7.99 -3.09 -12.53
CA MET A 125 8.28 -1.65 -12.52
C MET A 125 7.46 -0.88 -11.48
N SER A 126 6.24 -1.34 -11.16
CA SER A 126 5.44 -0.73 -10.09
C SER A 126 6.11 -0.86 -8.72
N ASP A 127 6.64 -2.03 -8.38
CA ASP A 127 7.39 -2.22 -7.13
C ASP A 127 8.69 -1.38 -7.12
N PHE A 128 9.37 -1.27 -8.26
CA PHE A 128 10.53 -0.39 -8.41
C PHE A 128 10.20 1.08 -8.12
N ASN A 129 9.12 1.58 -8.72
CA ASN A 129 8.67 2.96 -8.51
C ASN A 129 8.25 3.23 -7.07
N ASP A 130 7.62 2.27 -6.40
CA ASP A 130 7.28 2.42 -4.99
C ASP A 130 8.54 2.47 -4.10
N ILE A 131 9.54 1.62 -4.37
CA ILE A 131 10.82 1.64 -3.63
C ILE A 131 11.50 3.00 -3.83
N MET A 132 11.58 3.48 -5.07
CA MET A 132 12.12 4.80 -5.37
C MET A 132 11.37 5.89 -4.61
N PHE A 133 10.03 5.87 -4.61
CA PHE A 133 9.23 6.83 -3.86
C PHE A 133 9.56 6.80 -2.36
N ILE A 134 9.63 5.62 -1.75
CA ILE A 134 9.94 5.47 -0.32
C ILE A 134 11.34 6.03 -0.01
N ILE A 135 12.35 5.68 -0.79
CA ILE A 135 13.73 6.14 -0.58
C ILE A 135 13.83 7.66 -0.69
N HIS A 136 13.20 8.28 -1.70
CA HIS A 136 13.23 9.73 -1.88
C HIS A 136 12.45 10.47 -0.80
N LYS A 137 11.31 9.93 -0.38
CA LYS A 137 10.44 10.60 0.58
C LYS A 137 10.95 10.48 2.01
N TYR A 138 11.60 9.36 2.35
CA TYR A 138 12.02 9.05 3.72
C TYR A 138 13.49 8.60 3.82
N PRO A 139 14.46 9.33 3.23
CA PRO A 139 15.83 8.84 3.10
C PRO A 139 16.50 8.53 4.44
N LEU A 140 16.34 9.43 5.44
CA LEU A 140 16.90 9.23 6.78
C LEU A 140 16.32 7.99 7.48
N ARG A 141 15.00 7.79 7.41
CA ARG A 141 14.35 6.62 8.00
C ARG A 141 14.81 5.33 7.34
N VAL A 142 14.94 5.33 6.02
CA VAL A 142 15.46 4.17 5.28
C VAL A 142 16.89 3.88 5.68
N TYR A 143 17.72 4.92 5.79
CA TYR A 143 19.10 4.80 6.27
C TYR A 143 19.13 4.15 7.66
N ASP A 144 18.36 4.66 8.63
CA ASP A 144 18.34 4.14 10.01
C ASP A 144 17.99 2.65 10.10
N VAL A 145 17.13 2.14 9.21
CA VAL A 145 16.69 0.74 9.23
C VAL A 145 17.43 -0.16 8.23
N ARG A 146 18.40 0.38 7.46
CA ARG A 146 19.02 -0.34 6.33
C ARG A 146 19.67 -1.68 6.71
N GLU A 147 20.21 -1.79 7.91
CA GLU A 147 20.84 -3.02 8.41
C GLU A 147 19.82 -4.15 8.65
N GLN A 148 18.55 -3.80 8.89
CA GLN A 148 17.45 -4.75 9.04
C GLN A 148 16.90 -5.20 7.67
N LEU A 149 17.24 -4.49 6.59
CA LEU A 149 16.81 -4.84 5.24
C LEU A 149 17.71 -5.94 4.67
N ASN A 150 17.10 -6.94 4.02
CA ASN A 150 17.84 -8.02 3.36
C ASN A 150 18.85 -7.44 2.34
N ARG A 151 20.13 -7.75 2.55
CA ARG A 151 21.25 -7.21 1.77
C ARG A 151 21.17 -7.60 0.29
N GLU A 152 20.77 -8.84 -0.02
CA GLU A 152 20.66 -9.32 -1.40
C GLU A 152 19.57 -8.57 -2.16
N TYR A 153 18.44 -8.28 -1.50
CA TYR A 153 17.34 -7.56 -2.13
C TYR A 153 17.72 -6.10 -2.39
N ARG A 154 18.43 -5.47 -1.45
CA ARG A 154 18.99 -4.12 -1.63
C ARG A 154 19.98 -4.07 -2.79
N GLN A 155 20.95 -4.99 -2.83
CA GLN A 155 21.93 -5.06 -3.91
C GLN A 155 21.25 -5.22 -5.27
N ALA A 156 20.32 -6.16 -5.37
CA ALA A 156 19.61 -6.44 -6.61
C ALA A 156 18.75 -5.28 -7.11
N PHE A 157 18.30 -4.38 -6.22
CA PHE A 157 17.63 -3.14 -6.59
C PHE A 157 18.62 -2.10 -7.12
N VAL A 158 19.77 -1.91 -6.44
CA VAL A 158 20.85 -1.01 -6.88
C VAL A 158 21.42 -1.43 -8.24
N ASP A 159 21.58 -2.73 -8.47
CA ASP A 159 22.05 -3.27 -9.76
C ASP A 159 21.06 -2.95 -10.89
N ALA A 160 19.76 -3.06 -10.61
CA ALA A 160 18.73 -2.68 -11.58
C ALA A 160 18.73 -1.18 -11.86
N LEU A 161 18.93 -0.35 -10.83
CA LEU A 161 19.04 1.10 -10.97
C LEU A 161 20.28 1.48 -11.80
N THR A 162 21.41 0.78 -11.63
CA THR A 162 22.65 1.02 -12.39
C THR A 162 22.49 0.67 -13.87
N LYS A 163 21.64 -0.31 -14.19
CA LYS A 163 21.29 -0.65 -15.58
C LYS A 163 20.31 0.35 -16.20
N GLY A 164 19.43 0.93 -15.39
CA GLY A 164 18.66 2.10 -15.78
C GLY A 164 19.60 3.30 -15.94
N THR A 165 19.32 4.20 -16.87
CA THR A 165 20.13 5.40 -17.12
C THR A 165 19.99 6.45 -16.00
N ALA A 166 20.11 6.03 -14.74
CA ALA A 166 20.02 6.88 -13.58
C ALA A 166 21.24 7.82 -13.51
N PRO A 167 21.07 9.11 -13.18
CA PRO A 167 22.19 10.01 -12.98
C PRO A 167 23.16 9.49 -11.89
N PRO A 168 24.49 9.66 -12.06
CA PRO A 168 25.46 9.17 -11.08
C PRO A 168 25.23 9.68 -9.65
N GLN A 169 24.78 10.93 -9.50
CA GLN A 169 24.49 11.51 -8.18
C GLN A 169 23.31 10.80 -7.49
N LEU A 170 22.27 10.47 -8.26
CA LEU A 170 21.11 9.73 -7.77
C LEU A 170 21.53 8.32 -7.34
N LEU A 171 22.33 7.64 -8.16
CA LEU A 171 22.85 6.31 -7.83
C LEU A 171 23.68 6.32 -6.54
N SER A 172 24.56 7.31 -6.37
CA SER A 172 25.37 7.47 -5.15
C SER A 172 24.50 7.69 -3.92
N SER A 173 23.51 8.58 -4.01
CA SER A 173 22.60 8.86 -2.90
C SER A 173 21.76 7.64 -2.51
N ILE A 174 21.27 6.87 -3.48
CA ILE A 174 20.50 5.63 -3.21
C ILE A 174 21.39 4.55 -2.62
N LYS A 175 22.62 4.39 -3.12
CA LYS A 175 23.62 3.46 -2.56
C LYS A 175 23.92 3.76 -1.09
N GLU A 176 24.17 5.03 -0.77
CA GLU A 176 24.38 5.49 0.60
C GLU A 176 23.16 5.22 1.48
N THR A 177 21.97 5.62 1.01
CA THR A 177 20.71 5.45 1.74
C THR A 177 20.43 3.97 2.04
N LEU A 178 20.72 3.08 1.09
CA LEU A 178 20.55 1.64 1.26
C LEU A 178 21.76 0.95 1.89
N GLY A 179 22.86 1.63 2.21
CA GLY A 179 24.08 1.02 2.76
C GLY A 179 24.70 -0.02 1.83
N ILE A 180 24.69 0.23 0.52
CA ILE A 180 25.34 -0.59 -0.50
C ILE A 180 26.57 0.16 -1.01
N VAL A 181 27.76 -0.32 -0.64
CA VAL A 181 29.04 0.24 -1.07
C VAL A 181 29.59 -0.60 -2.22
#